data_AF-A0A7V0NQH7-F1
#
_entry.id   AF-A0A7V0NQH7-F1
#
_cell.length_a   1.000
_cell.length_b   1.000
_cell.length_c   1.000
_cell.angle_alpha   90.00
_cell.angle_beta   90.00
_cell.angle_gamma   90.00
#
_symmetry.space_group_name_H-M   'P 1'
#
loop_
_entity.id
_entity.type
_entity.pdbx_description
1 polymer ?
#
loop_
_entity_poly.entity_id
_entity_poly.type
_entity_poly.pdbx_seq_one_letter_code
_entity_poly.pdbx_strand_id
1 'polypeptide(L)'
;MKKLMALAVLGIFLAAMGGNAFAGWVNGYTRSNGTYVRGHYRSNPDGIKSNNYGPSRSSSDRLNPYGRDNDRDGVPNYLDTDDDNDGISDDYDSKQYGR
;
A
#
# COMPACT_ATOMS: atom_id res chain seq x y z
N MET A 1 41.11 21.94 -7.42
CA MET A 1 40.19 22.66 -6.51
C MET A 1 38.75 22.72 -7.01
N LYS A 2 38.47 23.15 -8.25
CA LYS A 2 37.09 23.22 -8.80
C LYS A 2 36.32 21.89 -8.82
N LYS A 3 36.98 20.77 -9.14
CA LYS A 3 36.36 19.42 -9.13
C LYS A 3 36.03 18.90 -7.72
N LEU A 4 36.85 19.24 -6.73
CA LEU A 4 36.60 18.92 -5.31
C LEU A 4 35.41 19.72 -4.75
N MET A 5 35.31 21.00 -5.13
CA MET A 5 34.16 21.84 -4.79
C MET A 5 32.86 21.30 -5.42
N ALA A 6 32.90 20.84 -6.67
CA ALA A 6 31.73 20.24 -7.33
C ALA A 6 31.28 18.94 -6.65
N LEU A 7 32.22 18.09 -6.21
CA LEU A 7 31.90 16.86 -5.47
C LEU A 7 31.33 17.15 -4.08
N ALA A 8 31.83 18.18 -3.38
CA ALA A 8 31.29 18.59 -2.09
C ALA A 8 29.85 19.13 -2.22
N VAL A 9 29.57 19.94 -3.23
CA VAL A 9 28.22 20.45 -3.51
C VAL A 9 27.27 19.31 -3.87
N LEU A 10 27.71 18.36 -4.72
CA LEU A 10 26.91 17.19 -5.06
C LEU A 10 26.63 16.30 -3.82
N GLY A 11 27.62 16.12 -2.94
CA GLY A 11 27.46 15.36 -1.71
C GLY A 11 26.45 16.00 -0.74
N ILE A 12 26.48 17.32 -0.59
CA ILE A 12 25.49 18.08 0.20
C ILE A 12 24.10 17.93 -0.42
N PHE A 13 24.00 18.01 -1.76
CA PHE A 13 22.74 17.88 -2.47
C PHE A 13 22.13 16.48 -2.29
N LEU A 14 22.93 15.42 -2.37
CA LEU A 14 22.48 14.04 -2.14
C LEU A 14 22.03 13.79 -0.69
N ALA A 15 22.73 14.35 0.29
CA ALA A 15 22.35 14.24 1.70
C ALA A 15 21.00 14.92 1.99
N ALA A 16 20.68 16.00 1.29
CA ALA A 16 19.41 16.72 1.44
C ALA A 16 18.19 15.97 0.83
N MET A 17 18.41 14.95 -0.01
CA MET A 17 17.34 14.18 -0.66
C MET A 17 16.87 12.95 0.15
N GLY A 18 17.49 12.68 1.31
CA GLY A 18 17.12 11.55 2.17
C GLY A 18 15.84 11.79 2.98
N GLY A 19 14.68 11.67 2.34
CA GLY A 19 13.39 11.63 3.03
C GLY A 19 13.12 10.24 3.62
N ASN A 20 12.78 10.15 4.90
CA ASN A 20 12.35 8.90 5.51
C ASN A 20 10.89 8.57 5.12
N ALA A 21 10.67 7.41 4.50
CA ALA A 21 9.33 6.86 4.26
C ALA A 21 8.78 6.23 5.56
N PHE A 22 8.24 7.04 6.45
CA PHE A 22 7.62 6.55 7.69
C PHE A 22 6.19 6.07 7.41
N ALA A 23 5.92 4.78 7.61
CA ALA A 23 4.55 4.27 7.66
C ALA A 23 3.93 4.61 9.02
N GLY A 24 2.78 5.28 9.04
CA GLY A 24 2.06 5.63 10.27
C GLY A 24 1.12 4.51 10.71
N TRP A 25 1.08 4.20 12.01
CA TRP A 25 0.07 3.30 12.56
C TRP A 25 -1.30 3.98 12.64
N VAL A 26 -2.34 3.30 12.16
CA VAL A 26 -3.75 3.68 12.31
C VAL A 26 -4.34 2.79 13.39
N ASN A 27 -4.91 3.41 14.42
CA ASN A 27 -5.66 2.67 15.44
C ASN A 27 -6.89 1.99 14.81
N GLY A 28 -7.29 0.85 15.35
CA GLY A 28 -8.52 0.21 14.94
C GLY A 28 -9.74 1.08 15.28
N TYR A 29 -10.78 1.03 14.45
CA TYR A 29 -12.01 1.81 14.64
C TYR A 29 -13.21 1.07 14.06
N THR A 30 -14.41 1.40 14.54
CA THR A 30 -15.68 0.87 14.02
C THR A 30 -16.25 1.85 13.00
N ARG A 31 -16.59 1.35 11.80
CA ARG A 31 -17.23 2.15 10.73
C ARG A 31 -18.69 2.44 11.07
N SER A 32 -19.31 3.42 10.41
CA SER A 32 -20.73 3.77 10.58
C SER A 32 -21.69 2.62 10.23
N ASN A 33 -21.30 1.71 9.34
CA ASN A 33 -22.05 0.49 9.00
C ASN A 33 -21.86 -0.67 10.00
N GLY A 34 -21.18 -0.44 11.14
CA GLY A 34 -20.96 -1.44 12.19
C GLY A 34 -19.74 -2.36 12.00
N THR A 35 -19.05 -2.29 10.86
CA THR A 35 -17.86 -3.13 10.62
C THR A 35 -16.63 -2.63 11.39
N TYR A 36 -15.85 -3.54 11.99
CA TYR A 36 -14.60 -3.19 12.69
C TYR A 36 -13.40 -3.21 11.74
N VAL A 37 -12.61 -2.13 11.76
CA VAL A 37 -11.31 -2.03 11.09
C VAL A 37 -10.22 -2.32 12.10
N ARG A 38 -9.45 -3.39 11.88
CA ARG A 38 -8.25 -3.66 12.68
C ARG A 38 -7.22 -2.55 12.47
N GLY A 39 -6.49 -2.19 13.53
CA GLY A 39 -5.35 -1.30 13.42
C GLY A 39 -4.32 -1.81 12.41
N HIS A 40 -3.80 -0.90 11.59
CA HIS A 40 -2.92 -1.23 10.47
C HIS A 40 -1.91 -0.11 10.23
N TYR A 41 -0.80 -0.44 9.60
CA TYR A 41 0.12 0.57 9.10
C TYR A 41 -0.43 1.13 7.78
N ARG A 42 -0.40 2.44 7.63
CA ARG A 42 -0.69 3.15 6.38
C ARG A 42 0.55 3.90 5.91
N SER A 43 0.60 4.13 4.61
CA SER A 43 1.50 5.11 3.99
C SER A 43 1.18 6.53 4.47
N ASN A 44 2.12 7.46 4.26
CA ASN A 44 1.89 8.87 4.55
C ASN A 44 0.65 9.36 3.76
N PRO A 45 -0.18 10.25 4.33
CA PRO A 45 -1.30 10.85 3.62
C PRO A 45 -0.81 11.92 2.63
N ASP A 46 0.03 11.52 1.68
CA ASP A 46 0.68 12.37 0.66
C ASP A 46 -0.09 12.39 -0.68
N GLY A 47 -1.16 11.60 -0.80
CA GLY A 47 -1.97 11.46 -2.01
C GLY A 47 -1.36 10.55 -3.09
N ILE A 48 -0.18 9.97 -2.84
CA ILE A 48 0.53 9.11 -3.78
C ILE A 48 0.00 7.68 -3.64
N LYS A 49 -1.05 7.34 -4.40
CA LYS A 49 -1.71 6.03 -4.30
C LYS A 49 -0.77 4.82 -4.52
N SER A 50 0.30 4.97 -5.30
CA SER A 50 1.23 3.88 -5.64
C SER A 50 2.10 3.41 -4.47
N ASN A 51 2.25 4.21 -3.41
CA ASN A 51 3.00 3.84 -2.20
C ASN A 51 2.09 3.36 -1.06
N ASN A 52 0.78 3.18 -1.30
CA ASN A 52 -0.16 2.76 -0.27
C ASN A 52 -0.16 1.24 -0.05
N TYR A 53 0.91 0.75 0.58
CA TYR A 53 1.07 -0.65 0.93
C TYR A 53 0.04 -1.08 1.98
N GLY A 54 -0.69 -2.16 1.70
CA GLY A 54 -1.62 -2.78 2.64
C GLY A 54 -1.44 -4.30 2.67
N PRO A 55 -2.10 -4.99 3.61
CA PRO A 55 -2.13 -6.45 3.63
C PRO A 55 -2.53 -7.00 2.27
N SER A 56 -1.92 -8.12 1.88
CA SER A 56 -2.29 -8.89 0.70
C SER A 56 -2.64 -10.33 1.13
N ARG A 57 -2.53 -11.29 0.21
CA ARG A 57 -2.66 -12.75 0.34
C ARG A 57 -2.22 -13.36 1.67
N SER A 58 -1.19 -12.81 2.34
CA SER A 58 -0.81 -13.16 3.71
C SER A 58 -0.73 -11.92 4.59
N SER A 59 -0.97 -12.06 5.90
CA SER A 59 -0.79 -10.97 6.87
C SER A 59 0.66 -10.45 6.93
N SER A 60 1.61 -11.23 6.40
CA SER A 60 3.03 -10.87 6.24
C SER A 60 3.34 -10.13 4.95
N ASP A 61 2.52 -10.27 3.91
CA ASP A 61 2.75 -9.62 2.61
C ASP A 61 2.10 -8.24 2.57
N ARG A 62 2.90 -7.26 2.15
CA ARG A 62 2.42 -5.91 1.85
C ARG A 62 2.74 -5.55 0.42
N LEU A 63 1.69 -5.32 -0.36
CA LEU A 63 1.80 -4.90 -1.76
C LEU A 63 1.09 -3.56 -1.95
N ASN A 64 1.53 -2.82 -2.97
CA ASN A 64 0.80 -1.64 -3.41
C ASN A 64 -0.54 -2.06 -4.04
N PRO A 65 -1.52 -1.14 -4.18
CA PRO A 65 -2.83 -1.49 -4.71
C PRO A 65 -2.78 -2.04 -6.14
N TYR A 66 -1.80 -1.59 -6.93
CA TYR A 66 -1.68 -1.93 -8.35
C TYR A 66 -1.08 -3.32 -8.61
N GLY A 67 -0.44 -3.93 -7.62
CA GLY A 67 0.19 -5.25 -7.73
C GLY A 67 -0.44 -6.32 -6.84
N ARG A 68 -1.59 -6.02 -6.23
CA ARG A 68 -2.42 -7.03 -5.59
C ARG A 68 -3.20 -7.75 -6.68
N ASP A 69 -3.12 -9.08 -6.67
CA ASP A 69 -3.82 -10.03 -7.53
C ASP A 69 -4.00 -11.28 -6.64
N ASN A 70 -5.20 -11.45 -6.09
CA ASN A 70 -5.44 -12.37 -4.98
C ASN A 70 -5.74 -13.81 -5.46
N ASP A 71 -6.42 -13.96 -6.58
CA ASP A 71 -6.74 -15.24 -7.22
C ASP A 71 -5.73 -15.67 -8.30
N ARG A 72 -4.87 -14.75 -8.77
CA ARG A 72 -3.84 -14.96 -9.81
C ARG A 72 -4.41 -15.18 -11.21
N ASP A 73 -5.54 -14.55 -11.50
CA ASP A 73 -6.11 -14.61 -12.85
C ASP A 73 -5.41 -13.63 -13.83
N GLY A 74 -4.57 -12.73 -13.31
CA GLY A 74 -3.81 -11.73 -14.05
C GLY A 74 -4.48 -10.34 -14.10
N VAL A 75 -5.63 -10.18 -13.47
CA VAL A 75 -6.33 -8.92 -13.24
C VAL A 75 -5.98 -8.42 -11.84
N PRO A 76 -5.39 -7.23 -11.71
CA PRO A 76 -5.13 -6.68 -10.37
C PRO A 76 -6.44 -6.40 -9.63
N ASN A 77 -6.49 -6.64 -8.31
CA ASN A 77 -7.70 -6.50 -7.49
C ASN A 77 -8.45 -5.16 -7.65
N TYR A 78 -7.73 -4.06 -7.93
CA TYR A 78 -8.39 -2.76 -8.13
C TYR A 78 -9.15 -2.63 -9.46
N LEU A 79 -9.00 -3.61 -10.36
CA LEU A 79 -9.68 -3.76 -11.65
C LEU A 79 -10.51 -5.03 -11.73
N ASP A 80 -10.39 -5.93 -10.75
CA ASP A 80 -11.13 -7.17 -10.69
C ASP A 80 -12.53 -6.93 -10.11
N THR A 81 -13.49 -7.76 -10.53
CA THR A 81 -14.86 -7.76 -10.00
C THR A 81 -15.13 -8.90 -9.03
N ASP A 82 -14.22 -9.89 -8.95
CA ASP A 82 -14.27 -11.09 -8.11
C ASP A 82 -12.85 -11.48 -7.67
N ASP A 83 -12.35 -10.80 -6.63
CA ASP A 83 -10.95 -10.83 -6.17
C ASP A 83 -10.44 -12.22 -5.71
N ASP A 84 -11.32 -13.18 -5.41
CA ASP A 84 -10.96 -14.54 -5.04
C ASP A 84 -11.54 -15.64 -5.94
N ASN A 85 -12.21 -15.22 -7.02
CA ASN A 85 -12.80 -16.06 -8.06
C ASN A 85 -13.76 -17.13 -7.49
N ASP A 86 -14.51 -16.79 -6.45
CA ASP A 86 -15.47 -17.69 -5.79
C ASP A 86 -16.89 -17.63 -6.41
N GLY A 87 -17.10 -16.70 -7.34
CA GLY A 87 -18.35 -16.49 -8.06
C GLY A 87 -19.29 -15.46 -7.42
N ILE A 88 -18.87 -14.80 -6.34
CA ILE A 88 -19.59 -13.70 -5.70
C ILE A 88 -18.81 -12.41 -5.97
N SER A 89 -19.44 -11.46 -6.68
CA SER A 89 -18.78 -10.17 -6.93
C SER A 89 -18.42 -9.45 -5.63
N ASP A 90 -17.26 -8.80 -5.62
CA ASP A 90 -16.69 -8.04 -4.51
C ASP A 90 -17.69 -7.11 -3.80
N ASP A 91 -18.59 -6.46 -4.55
CA ASP A 91 -19.61 -5.54 -4.01
C ASP A 91 -20.63 -6.26 -3.10
N TYR A 92 -20.73 -7.59 -3.22
CA TYR A 92 -21.64 -8.46 -2.49
C TYR A 92 -20.92 -9.50 -1.65
N ASP A 93 -19.59 -9.55 -1.68
CA ASP A 93 -18.83 -10.53 -0.94
C ASP A 93 -18.38 -10.02 0.44
N SER A 94 -18.79 -10.76 1.46
CA SER A 94 -18.34 -10.55 2.84
C SER A 94 -16.89 -10.97 3.08
N LYS A 95 -16.31 -11.73 2.15
CA LYS A 95 -14.99 -12.36 2.23
C LYS A 95 -14.13 -12.09 0.99
N GLN A 96 -14.16 -10.88 0.44
CA GLN A 96 -13.48 -10.47 -0.81
C GLN A 96 -12.05 -11.02 -1.08
N TYR A 97 -11.32 -11.49 -0.06
CA TYR A 97 -9.98 -12.07 -0.20
C TYR A 97 -9.89 -13.55 0.27
N GLY A 98 -11.00 -14.28 0.35
CA GLY A 98 -11.08 -15.69 0.75
C GLY A 98 -10.77 -15.99 2.23
N ARG A 99 -10.85 -15.01 3.14
CA ARG A 99 -10.45 -15.16 4.56
C ARG A 99 -11.58 -15.25 5.57
#